data_AF-A0A2R2YUM5-F1
#
_entry.id   AF-A0A2R2YUM5-F1
#
_cell.length_a   1.000
_cell.length_b   1.000
_cell.length_c   1.000
_cell.angle_alpha   90.00
_cell.angle_beta   90.00
_cell.angle_gamma   90.00
#
_symmetry.space_group_name_H-M   'P 1'
#
loop_
_entity.id
_entity.type
_entity.pdbx_description
1 polymer ?
#
loop_
_entity_poly.entity_id
_entity_poly.type
_entity_poly.pdbx_seq_one_letter_code
_entity_poly.pdbx_strand_id
1 'polypeptide(L)'
;KELTDTSVTSITVVPVHGRAVAYLGTADGRHIQVLFSRFVSPHVNIRLDSRPVSTSVALLDSDPSEGAMLMATGNKITKVPLIGPGCGQLTTCTSCLLLSRVTECGWCDGRCTRASQCPSPSVWNQDYCTPVITKVTAATG
;
A
#
# COMPACT_ATOMS: atom_id res chain seq x y z
N LYS A 1 8.31 -8.98 -5.95
CA LYS A 1 8.51 -8.36 -7.28
C LYS A 1 9.61 -7.34 -7.08
N GLU A 2 10.83 -7.67 -7.47
CA GLU A 2 11.95 -6.73 -7.34
C GLU A 2 11.72 -5.52 -8.23
N LEU A 3 12.24 -4.36 -7.84
CA LEU A 3 12.19 -3.10 -8.60
C LEU A 3 13.21 -3.14 -9.76
N THR A 4 13.22 -4.23 -10.53
CA THR A 4 14.07 -4.37 -11.72
C THR A 4 13.64 -3.30 -12.74
N ASP A 5 14.61 -2.60 -13.32
CA ASP A 5 14.43 -1.49 -14.28
C ASP A 5 13.77 -0.21 -13.73
N THR A 6 13.82 0.02 -12.40
CA THR A 6 13.33 1.27 -11.79
C THR A 6 14.49 2.06 -11.18
N SER A 7 14.74 3.28 -11.69
CA SER A 7 15.72 4.21 -11.09
C SER A 7 15.08 4.94 -9.90
N VAL A 8 15.43 4.52 -8.68
CA VAL A 8 15.02 5.16 -7.43
C VAL A 8 15.83 6.45 -7.21
N THR A 9 15.15 7.56 -6.94
CA THR A 9 15.76 8.88 -6.70
C THR A 9 15.64 9.34 -5.25
N SER A 10 14.67 8.83 -4.50
CA SER A 10 14.52 9.12 -3.08
C SER A 10 14.00 7.92 -2.32
N ILE A 11 14.39 7.84 -1.05
CA ILE A 11 13.94 6.81 -0.12
C ILE A 11 13.72 7.45 1.25
N THR A 12 12.60 7.12 1.88
CA THR A 12 12.32 7.43 3.28
C THR A 12 11.66 6.22 3.90
N VAL A 13 12.10 5.83 5.10
CA VAL A 13 11.55 4.67 5.80
C VAL A 13 10.87 5.16 7.07
N VAL A 14 9.60 4.81 7.24
CA VAL A 14 8.79 5.22 8.40
C VAL A 14 8.19 3.99 9.06
N PRO A 15 8.27 3.86 10.40
CA PRO A 15 7.54 2.84 11.13
C PRO A 15 6.04 3.21 11.17
N VAL A 16 5.19 2.37 10.58
CA VAL A 16 3.73 2.52 10.58
C VAL A 16 3.15 1.32 11.32
N HIS A 17 2.53 1.55 12.48
CA HIS A 17 1.96 0.52 13.37
C HIS A 17 2.89 -0.70 13.60
N GLY A 18 4.18 -0.43 13.85
CA GLY A 18 5.19 -1.47 14.12
C GLY A 18 5.68 -2.22 12.88
N ARG A 19 5.38 -1.73 11.67
CA ARG A 19 5.93 -2.22 10.40
C ARG A 19 6.80 -1.17 9.73
N ALA A 20 7.93 -1.56 9.18
CA ALA A 20 8.75 -0.67 8.37
C ALA A 20 8.14 -0.53 6.98
N VAL A 21 7.82 0.70 6.58
CA VAL A 21 7.33 1.02 5.23
C VAL A 21 8.35 1.92 4.56
N ALA A 22 8.83 1.51 3.40
CA ALA A 22 9.69 2.31 2.55
C ALA A 22 8.84 3.09 1.53
N TYR A 23 9.09 4.39 1.45
CA TYR A 23 8.47 5.33 0.53
C TYR A 23 9.55 5.74 -0.47
N LEU A 24 9.34 5.39 -1.74
CA LEU A 24 10.33 5.53 -2.80
C LEU A 24 9.83 6.52 -3.83
N GLY A 25 10.69 7.46 -4.20
CA GLY A 25 10.56 8.27 -5.39
C GLY A 25 11.40 7.73 -6.53
N THR A 26 10.95 7.95 -7.76
CA THR A 26 11.60 7.42 -8.97
C THR A 26 11.86 8.51 -10.00
N ALA A 27 12.81 8.25 -10.90
CA ALA A 27 13.21 9.18 -11.95
C ALA A 27 12.11 9.47 -12.98
N ASP A 28 11.14 8.56 -13.16
CA ASP A 28 9.99 8.73 -14.06
C ASP A 28 8.77 9.36 -13.38
N GLY A 29 8.92 9.80 -12.12
CA GLY A 29 7.92 10.56 -11.36
C GLY A 29 6.90 9.73 -10.61
N ARG A 30 7.22 8.46 -10.31
CA ARG A 30 6.39 7.56 -9.52
C ARG A 30 6.74 7.57 -8.05
N HIS A 31 5.71 7.46 -7.24
CA HIS A 31 5.77 7.18 -5.81
C HIS A 31 5.39 5.72 -5.57
N ILE A 32 6.24 5.01 -4.82
CA ILE A 32 6.07 3.60 -4.51
C ILE A 32 6.13 3.42 -3.00
N GLN A 33 5.15 2.74 -2.41
CA GLN A 33 5.23 2.30 -1.01
C GLN A 33 5.44 0.79 -0.97
N VAL A 34 6.38 0.38 -0.12
CA VAL A 34 6.78 -1.00 0.04
C VAL A 34 6.78 -1.35 1.51
N LEU A 35 5.93 -2.30 1.89
CA LEU A 35 5.99 -2.92 3.21
C LEU A 35 7.22 -3.84 3.28
N PHE A 36 8.14 -3.59 4.23
CA PHE A 36 9.28 -4.46 4.48
C PHE A 36 8.81 -5.70 5.26
N SER A 37 8.82 -6.86 4.60
CA SER A 37 8.43 -8.17 5.13
C SER A 37 9.23 -9.28 4.42
N ARG A 38 8.98 -10.55 4.75
CA ARG A 38 9.61 -11.70 4.06
C ARG A 38 9.33 -11.74 2.56
N PHE A 39 8.24 -11.10 2.13
CA PHE A 39 7.89 -10.92 0.72
C PHE A 39 7.81 -9.43 0.42
N VAL A 40 8.69 -8.94 -0.45
CA VAL A 40 8.70 -7.54 -0.90
C VAL A 40 7.70 -7.38 -2.03
N SER A 41 6.56 -6.77 -1.73
CA SER A 41 5.54 -6.40 -2.71
C SER A 41 5.15 -4.92 -2.53
N PRO A 42 5.32 -4.07 -3.55
CA PRO A 42 4.83 -2.70 -3.49
C PRO A 42 3.31 -2.71 -3.40
N HIS A 43 2.76 -2.02 -2.40
CA HIS A 43 1.31 -1.88 -2.24
C HIS A 43 0.77 -0.57 -2.78
N VAL A 44 1.64 0.42 -2.97
CA VAL A 44 1.34 1.62 -3.72
C VAL A 44 2.37 1.75 -4.83
N ASN A 45 1.90 2.02 -6.04
CA ASN A 45 2.75 2.37 -7.15
C ASN A 45 1.96 3.32 -8.07
N ILE A 46 2.07 4.62 -7.81
CA ILE A 46 1.31 5.66 -8.50
C ILE A 46 2.24 6.66 -9.17
N ARG A 47 1.81 7.24 -10.28
CA ARG A 47 2.56 8.32 -10.92
C ARG A 47 2.09 9.66 -10.34
N LEU A 48 3.02 10.40 -9.73
CA LEU A 48 2.74 11.74 -9.21
C LEU A 48 2.84 12.79 -10.33
N ASP A 49 3.88 12.68 -11.17
CA ASP A 49 4.08 13.53 -12.34
C ASP A 49 4.90 12.78 -13.41
N SER A 50 5.17 13.46 -14.53
CA SER A 50 6.11 13.05 -15.56
C SER A 50 7.58 13.30 -15.18
N ARG A 51 7.84 14.21 -14.24
CA ARG A 51 9.18 14.62 -13.80
C ARG A 51 9.69 13.78 -12.63
N PRO A 52 11.02 13.64 -12.45
CA PRO A 52 11.59 12.90 -11.33
C PRO A 52 11.06 13.36 -9.97
N VAL A 53 10.88 12.40 -9.06
CA VAL A 53 10.67 12.72 -7.64
C VAL A 53 11.98 13.25 -7.06
N SER A 54 11.92 14.39 -6.37
CA SER A 54 13.06 15.01 -5.71
C SER A 54 13.69 14.09 -4.65
N THR A 55 15.00 14.20 -4.49
CA THR A 55 15.75 13.56 -3.40
C THR A 55 15.31 14.10 -2.03
N SER A 56 14.90 15.37 -1.97
CA SER A 56 14.42 16.02 -0.76
C SER A 56 12.96 15.67 -0.50
N VAL A 57 12.73 15.05 0.64
CA VAL A 57 11.43 14.61 1.14
C VAL A 57 11.26 15.15 2.56
N ALA A 58 10.07 15.64 2.90
CA ALA A 58 9.77 16.14 4.23
C ALA A 58 8.69 15.28 4.89
N LEU A 59 9.00 14.68 6.04
CA LEU A 59 8.01 14.02 6.88
C LEU A 59 7.33 15.10 7.75
N LEU A 60 6.02 15.26 7.63
CA LEU A 60 5.27 16.29 8.37
C LEU A 60 4.89 15.83 9.77
N ASP A 61 4.42 14.59 9.86
CA ASP A 61 4.02 13.97 11.12
C ASP A 61 4.31 12.46 11.02
N SER A 62 4.80 11.91 12.12
CA SER A 62 5.07 10.48 12.30
C SER A 62 3.89 9.73 12.90
N ASP A 63 2.78 10.40 13.25
CA ASP A 63 1.53 9.72 13.60
C ASP A 63 1.15 8.77 12.46
N PRO A 64 1.07 7.45 12.69
CA PRO A 64 0.76 6.50 11.63
C PRO A 64 -0.60 6.74 10.96
N SER A 65 -1.61 7.20 11.70
CA SER A 65 -3.00 7.27 11.25
C SER A 65 -3.34 8.58 10.53
N GLU A 66 -2.68 9.70 10.90
CA GLU A 66 -2.88 11.02 10.26
C GLU A 66 -1.64 11.56 9.54
N GLY A 67 -0.50 10.88 9.70
CA GLY A 67 0.78 11.31 9.19
C GLY A 67 0.86 11.31 7.68
N ALA A 68 1.74 12.19 7.20
CA ALA A 68 1.99 12.35 5.78
C ALA A 68 3.40 12.85 5.53
N MET A 69 3.84 12.65 4.30
CA MET A 69 5.08 13.20 3.79
C MET A 69 4.82 14.06 2.56
N LEU A 70 5.67 15.07 2.36
CA LEU A 70 5.68 15.89 1.18
C LEU A 70 6.75 15.39 0.22
N MET A 71 6.33 15.12 -1.01
CA MET A 71 7.20 14.80 -2.13
C MET A 71 7.10 15.86 -3.21
N ALA A 72 8.24 16.33 -3.68
CA ALA A 72 8.31 17.28 -4.78
C ALA A 72 8.55 16.57 -6.12
N THR A 73 7.85 17.00 -7.16
CA THR A 73 8.06 16.58 -8.56
C THR A 73 8.09 17.82 -9.45
N GLY A 74 9.27 18.19 -9.94
CA GLY A 74 9.47 19.48 -10.62
C GLY A 74 9.05 20.67 -9.75
N ASN A 75 7.96 21.35 -10.14
CA ASN A 75 7.40 22.51 -9.44
C ASN A 75 6.12 22.19 -8.63
N LYS A 76 5.78 20.91 -8.46
CA LYS A 76 4.62 20.48 -7.68
C LYS A 76 5.06 19.82 -6.39
N ILE A 77 4.28 20.03 -5.33
CA ILE A 77 4.42 19.35 -4.04
C ILE A 77 3.16 18.53 -3.81
N THR A 78 3.33 17.25 -3.50
CA THR A 78 2.23 16.33 -3.20
C THR A 78 2.31 15.84 -1.76
N LYS A 79 1.20 15.95 -1.03
CA LYS A 79 1.04 15.33 0.30
C LYS A 79 0.65 13.86 0.13
N VAL A 80 1.50 12.97 0.62
CA VAL A 80 1.34 11.52 0.54
C VAL A 80 1.04 10.97 1.93
N PRO A 81 -0.15 10.37 2.17
CA PRO A 81 -0.48 9.74 3.45
C PRO A 81 0.41 8.53 3.75
N LEU A 82 0.76 8.34 5.02
CA LEU A 82 1.55 7.18 5.46
C LEU A 82 0.76 5.86 5.34
N ILE A 83 -0.53 5.86 5.65
CA ILE A 83 -1.43 4.69 5.52
C ILE A 83 -1.79 4.32 4.06
N GLY A 84 -1.17 4.98 3.08
CA GLY A 84 -1.45 4.76 1.66
C GLY A 84 -2.77 5.39 1.18
N PRO A 85 -3.20 5.12 -0.06
CA PRO A 85 -4.33 5.78 -0.71
C PRO A 85 -5.72 5.29 -0.24
N GLY A 86 -5.77 4.29 0.65
CA GLY A 86 -7.00 3.66 1.14
C GLY A 86 -7.22 2.22 0.64
N CYS A 87 -8.32 1.60 1.07
CA CYS A 87 -8.55 0.16 0.94
C CYS A 87 -8.93 -0.31 -0.47
N GLY A 88 -9.54 0.56 -1.30
CA GLY A 88 -10.13 0.16 -2.58
C GLY A 88 -9.13 -0.36 -3.63
N GLN A 89 -7.83 -0.11 -3.44
CA GLN A 89 -6.77 -0.61 -4.33
C GLN A 89 -6.43 -2.09 -4.06
N LEU A 90 -6.90 -2.65 -2.92
CA LEU A 90 -6.61 -4.01 -2.49
C LEU A 90 -7.80 -4.91 -2.83
N THR A 91 -7.76 -5.46 -4.05
CA THR A 91 -8.92 -6.14 -4.66
C THR A 91 -9.09 -7.60 -4.26
N THR A 92 -8.11 -8.19 -3.58
CA THR A 92 -8.20 -9.58 -3.07
C THR A 92 -8.08 -9.60 -1.55
N CYS A 93 -8.74 -10.58 -0.91
CA CYS A 93 -8.66 -10.73 0.54
C CYS A 93 -7.22 -10.83 1.03
N THR A 94 -6.40 -11.68 0.38
CA THR A 94 -4.99 -11.84 0.77
C THR A 94 -4.23 -10.52 0.65
N SER A 95 -4.38 -9.77 -0.45
CA SER A 95 -3.74 -8.45 -0.58
C SER A 95 -4.22 -7.44 0.47
N CYS A 96 -5.52 -7.48 0.81
CA CYS A 96 -6.11 -6.62 1.83
C CYS A 96 -5.52 -6.91 3.21
N LEU A 97 -5.50 -8.18 3.62
CA LEU A 97 -5.06 -8.58 4.95
C LEU A 97 -3.55 -8.48 5.15
N LEU A 98 -2.76 -8.67 4.09
CA LEU A 98 -1.30 -8.47 4.14
C LEU A 98 -0.93 -7.03 4.52
N LEU A 99 -1.78 -6.06 4.18
CA LEU A 99 -1.54 -4.64 4.38
C LEU A 99 -2.43 -4.02 5.47
N SER A 100 -3.34 -4.81 6.05
CA SER A 100 -4.29 -4.40 7.09
C SER A 100 -3.66 -3.56 8.21
N ARG A 101 -2.46 -3.95 8.67
CA ARG A 101 -1.72 -3.24 9.73
C ARG A 101 -1.13 -1.90 9.30
N VAL A 102 -0.96 -1.64 8.01
CA VAL A 102 -0.45 -0.36 7.48
C VAL A 102 -1.59 0.53 7.02
N THR A 103 -2.61 -0.05 6.39
CA THR A 103 -3.69 0.71 5.74
C THR A 103 -4.95 0.83 6.59
N GLU A 104 -4.99 0.18 7.76
CA GLU A 104 -6.16 0.07 8.64
C GLU A 104 -7.40 -0.52 7.93
N CYS A 105 -7.14 -1.40 6.97
CA CYS A 105 -8.18 -2.04 6.16
C CYS A 105 -8.47 -3.46 6.65
N GLY A 106 -9.67 -3.93 6.37
CA GLY A 106 -10.07 -5.32 6.57
C GLY A 106 -10.99 -5.78 5.45
N TRP A 107 -11.22 -7.09 5.42
CA TRP A 107 -12.07 -7.72 4.43
C TRP A 107 -13.52 -7.73 4.93
N CYS A 108 -14.43 -7.28 4.07
CA CYS A 108 -15.86 -7.23 4.33
C CYS A 108 -16.58 -7.56 3.04
N ASP A 109 -17.39 -8.62 3.00
CA ASP A 109 -18.27 -8.96 1.86
C ASP A 109 -17.63 -8.77 0.47
N GLY A 110 -16.51 -9.47 0.22
CA GLY A 110 -15.84 -9.48 -1.08
C GLY A 110 -15.05 -8.21 -1.43
N ARG A 111 -14.94 -7.24 -0.51
CA ARG A 111 -14.22 -5.98 -0.71
C ARG A 111 -13.29 -5.66 0.47
N CYS A 112 -12.25 -4.90 0.19
CA CYS A 112 -11.36 -4.35 1.21
C CYS A 112 -11.86 -2.96 1.61
N THR A 113 -12.18 -2.76 2.90
CA THR A 113 -12.76 -1.51 3.41
C THR A 113 -12.20 -1.16 4.77
N ARG A 114 -12.47 0.07 5.22
CA ARG A 114 -12.38 0.42 6.64
C ARG A 114 -13.53 -0.23 7.41
N ALA A 115 -13.35 -0.43 8.72
CA ALA A 115 -14.38 -1.02 9.58
C ALA A 115 -15.70 -0.23 9.52
N SER A 116 -15.62 1.10 9.54
CA SER A 116 -16.77 2.02 9.46
C SER A 116 -17.55 1.97 8.15
N GLN A 117 -16.98 1.36 7.10
CA GLN A 117 -17.59 1.25 5.78
C GLN A 117 -18.20 -0.14 5.53
N CYS A 118 -18.07 -1.07 6.48
CA CYS A 118 -18.65 -2.40 6.37
C CYS A 118 -20.13 -2.36 6.82
N PRO A 119 -21.10 -2.61 5.93
CA PRO A 119 -22.51 -2.53 6.28
C PRO A 119 -22.95 -3.74 7.09
N SER A 120 -23.83 -3.53 8.07
CA SER A 120 -24.56 -4.62 8.73
C SER A 120 -25.46 -5.34 7.71
N PRO A 121 -25.54 -6.69 7.70
CA PRO A 121 -25.03 -7.65 8.68
C PRO A 121 -23.64 -8.23 8.36
N SER A 122 -22.89 -7.63 7.43
CA SER A 122 -21.60 -8.16 7.00
C SER A 122 -20.57 -8.09 8.13
N VAL A 123 -19.71 -9.11 8.19
CA VAL A 123 -18.63 -9.18 9.19
C VAL A 123 -17.36 -8.59 8.57
N TRP A 124 -16.86 -7.52 9.20
CA TRP A 124 -15.53 -7.00 8.92
C TRP A 124 -14.49 -7.81 9.69
N ASN A 125 -13.44 -8.28 9.02
CA ASN A 125 -12.39 -9.05 9.66
C ASN A 125 -11.00 -8.71 9.13
N GLN A 126 -9.98 -8.96 9.95
CA GLN A 126 -8.57 -8.76 9.59
C GLN A 126 -7.72 -10.03 9.68
N ASP A 127 -8.33 -11.16 10.03
CA ASP A 127 -7.60 -12.33 10.51
C ASP A 127 -7.50 -13.45 9.48
N TYR A 128 -8.51 -13.63 8.61
CA TYR A 128 -8.56 -14.79 7.72
C TYR A 128 -9.21 -14.49 6.37
N CYS A 129 -8.79 -15.26 5.37
CA CYS A 129 -9.42 -15.29 4.06
C CYS A 129 -10.06 -16.66 3.83
N THR A 130 -11.34 -16.68 3.49
CA THR A 130 -12.00 -17.91 3.05
C THR A 130 -11.44 -18.32 1.69
N PRO A 131 -11.04 -19.59 1.51
CA PRO A 131 -10.50 -20.05 0.23
C PRO A 131 -11.59 -20.09 -0.84
N VAL A 132 -11.23 -19.75 -2.08
CA VAL A 132 -12.11 -19.83 -3.26
C VAL A 132 -11.50 -20.83 -4.24
N ILE A 133 -12.23 -21.90 -4.53
CA ILE A 133 -11.82 -22.90 -5.52
C ILE A 133 -12.26 -22.41 -6.90
N THR A 134 -11.30 -22.02 -7.74
CA THR A 134 -11.58 -21.51 -9.09
C THR A 134 -11.53 -22.59 -10.17
N LYS A 135 -10.75 -23.65 -9.95
CA LYS A 135 -10.58 -24.75 -10.91
C LYS A 135 -10.18 -26.03 -10.20
N VAL A 136 -10.80 -27.13 -10.60
CA VAL A 136 -10.35 -28.49 -10.26
C VAL A 136 -10.09 -29.21 -11.57
N THR A 137 -8.89 -29.75 -11.76
CA THR A 137 -8.54 -30.57 -12.92
C THR A 137 -8.20 -31.97 -12.45
N ALA A 138 -8.93 -32.96 -12.96
CA ALA A 138 -8.58 -34.36 -12.77
C ALA A 138 -7.35 -34.69 -13.64
N ALA A 139 -6.23 -35.04 -13.02
CA ALA A 139 -5.46 -36.17 -13.52
C ALA A 139 -6.12 -37.38 -12.86
N THR A 140 -6.54 -38.36 -13.65
CA THR A 140 -7.10 -39.65 -13.23
C THR A 140 -6.78 -40.04 -11.78
N GLY A 141 -7.83 -40.33 -11.00
CA GLY A 141 -7.79 -40.50 -9.54
C GLY A 141 -7.01 -41.69 -9.02
#